data_AF-A0A0J8U595-F1
#
_entry.id   AF-A0A0J8U595-F1
#
_cell.length_a   1.000
_cell.length_b   1.000
_cell.length_c   1.000
_cell.angle_alpha   90.00
_cell.angle_beta   90.00
_cell.angle_gamma   90.00
#
_symmetry.space_group_name_H-M   'P 1'
#
loop_
_entity.id
_entity.type
_entity.pdbx_description
1 polymer ?
#
loop_
_entity_poly.entity_id
_entity_poly.type
_entity_poly.pdbx_seq_one_letter_code
_entity_poly.pdbx_strand_id
1 'polypeptide(L)'
;MAAPNPPRQRKPQQPSKPEKRKAGPNANPQTRKRAKTHDARTLAVQSSEAALSKTGELDVSAFVAARQYEIRALEAGIRSAKNALTSRAFQKVPRALRRRTASHNVKRCQGD
;
A
#
# COMPACT_ATOMS: atom_id res chain seq x y z
N MET A 1 14.84 46.30 -51.56
CA MET A 1 13.65 45.67 -50.94
C MET A 1 14.01 44.23 -50.61
N ALA A 2 14.27 43.91 -49.34
CA ALA A 2 14.66 42.56 -48.90
C ALA A 2 13.42 41.79 -48.42
N ALA A 3 13.24 40.56 -48.89
CA ALA A 3 12.11 39.70 -48.53
C ALA A 3 12.24 39.15 -47.09
N PRO A 4 11.14 38.98 -46.34
CA PRO A 4 11.20 38.42 -44.98
C PRO A 4 11.32 36.88 -44.98
N ASN A 5 12.14 36.36 -44.06
CA ASN A 5 12.30 34.92 -43.84
C ASN A 5 11.03 34.26 -43.23
N PRO A 6 10.74 32.99 -43.55
CA PRO A 6 9.55 32.31 -43.02
C PRO A 6 9.72 31.85 -41.55
N PRO A 7 8.60 31.67 -40.81
CA PRO A 7 8.63 31.34 -39.39
C PRO A 7 9.05 29.89 -39.13
N ARG A 8 9.91 29.71 -38.12
CA ARG A 8 10.47 28.43 -37.69
C ARG A 8 9.39 27.61 -36.95
N GLN A 9 8.89 26.53 -37.57
CA GLN A 9 7.94 25.63 -36.92
C GLN A 9 8.62 24.86 -35.78
N ARG A 10 8.09 24.97 -34.54
CA ARG A 10 8.51 24.15 -33.39
C ARG A 10 7.90 22.76 -33.54
N LYS A 11 8.75 21.73 -33.60
CA LYS A 11 8.31 20.33 -33.61
C LYS A 11 7.54 20.01 -32.30
N PRO A 12 6.42 19.25 -32.37
CA PRO A 12 5.73 18.78 -31.17
C PRO A 12 6.60 17.80 -30.39
N GLN A 13 6.68 18.00 -29.08
CA GLN A 13 7.39 17.13 -28.15
C GLN A 13 6.59 15.84 -27.98
N GLN A 14 7.14 14.72 -28.46
CA GLN A 14 6.51 13.40 -28.30
C GLN A 14 6.43 13.01 -26.81
N PRO A 15 5.36 12.34 -26.36
CA PRO A 15 5.23 11.88 -24.99
C PRO A 15 6.29 10.82 -24.69
N SER A 16 7.04 11.04 -23.62
CA SER A 16 8.05 10.10 -23.12
C SER A 16 7.40 8.77 -22.73
N LYS A 17 7.90 7.68 -23.32
CA LYS A 17 7.54 6.31 -22.93
C LYS A 17 7.92 6.08 -21.45
N PRO A 18 7.16 5.24 -20.71
CA PRO A 18 7.46 4.97 -19.30
C PRO A 18 8.78 4.21 -19.20
N GLU A 19 9.79 4.90 -18.69
CA GLU A 19 11.12 4.35 -18.48
C GLU A 19 11.08 3.34 -17.33
N LYS A 20 11.02 2.04 -17.66
CA LYS A 20 11.25 0.96 -16.70
C LYS A 20 12.69 1.09 -16.19
N ARG A 21 12.85 1.72 -15.03
CA ARG A 21 14.12 1.78 -14.28
C ARG A 21 14.59 0.36 -13.92
N LYS A 22 15.36 -0.27 -14.81
CA LYS A 22 16.19 -1.42 -14.44
C LYS A 22 17.32 -0.90 -13.56
N ALA A 23 17.39 -1.38 -12.33
CA ALA A 23 18.54 -1.15 -11.46
C ALA A 23 19.81 -1.64 -12.17
N GLY A 24 20.84 -0.78 -12.23
CA GLY A 24 22.07 -1.03 -12.96
C GLY A 24 22.82 -2.29 -12.49
N PRO A 25 23.71 -2.84 -13.34
CA PRO A 25 24.29 -4.18 -13.16
C PRO A 25 25.21 -4.36 -11.93
N ASN A 26 25.51 -3.29 -11.18
CA ASN A 26 26.45 -3.30 -10.04
C ASN A 26 25.82 -3.45 -8.65
N ALA A 27 24.55 -3.82 -8.52
CA ALA A 27 23.96 -4.07 -7.20
C ALA A 27 24.49 -5.39 -6.58
N ASN A 28 25.17 -5.30 -5.44
CA ASN A 28 25.63 -6.44 -4.64
C ASN A 28 24.49 -7.49 -4.49
N PRO A 29 24.70 -8.79 -4.77
CA PRO A 29 23.64 -9.81 -4.71
C PRO A 29 22.86 -9.84 -3.39
N GLN A 30 23.49 -9.48 -2.27
CA GLN A 30 22.84 -9.34 -0.96
C GLN A 30 21.84 -8.18 -0.93
N THR A 31 22.14 -7.04 -1.55
CA THR A 31 21.22 -5.90 -1.60
C THR A 31 20.04 -6.18 -2.53
N ARG A 32 20.25 -6.94 -3.62
CA ARG A 32 19.16 -7.43 -4.49
C ARG A 32 18.20 -8.38 -3.76
N LYS A 33 18.74 -9.32 -2.98
CA LYS A 33 17.92 -10.23 -2.15
C LYS A 33 17.11 -9.45 -1.11
N ARG A 34 17.74 -8.48 -0.44
CA ARG A 34 17.08 -7.64 0.57
C ARG A 34 16.02 -6.72 -0.04
N ALA A 35 16.28 -6.13 -1.21
CA ALA A 35 15.32 -5.31 -1.95
C ALA A 35 14.11 -6.13 -2.41
N LYS A 36 14.32 -7.31 -3.01
CA LYS A 36 13.24 -8.23 -3.41
C LYS A 36 12.38 -8.65 -2.22
N THR A 37 13.01 -8.86 -1.07
CA THR A 37 12.34 -9.22 0.17
C THR A 37 11.55 -8.05 0.78
N HIS A 38 12.09 -6.83 0.71
CA HIS A 38 11.41 -5.62 1.18
C HIS A 38 10.21 -5.26 0.30
N ASP A 39 10.39 -5.34 -1.01
CA ASP A 39 9.36 -5.11 -2.02
C ASP A 39 8.20 -6.09 -1.86
N ALA A 40 8.49 -7.39 -1.73
CA ALA A 40 7.48 -8.42 -1.46
C ALA A 40 6.72 -8.24 -0.13
N ARG A 41 7.19 -7.37 0.78
CA ARG A 41 6.58 -7.09 2.09
C ARG A 41 5.97 -5.69 2.18
N THR A 42 6.23 -4.81 1.23
CA THR A 42 5.70 -3.45 1.23
C THR A 42 4.31 -3.48 0.62
N LEU A 43 3.32 -3.01 1.36
CA LEU A 43 1.93 -2.92 0.92
C LEU A 43 1.48 -1.46 1.01
N ALA A 44 0.80 -0.98 -0.02
CA ALA A 44 0.22 0.37 0.00
C ALA A 44 -0.94 0.40 1.00
N VAL A 45 -0.96 1.41 1.88
CA VAL A 45 -2.01 1.62 2.88
C VAL A 45 -2.83 2.85 2.50
N GLN A 46 -4.15 2.76 2.64
CA GLN A 46 -5.09 3.88 2.45
C GLN A 46 -5.82 4.18 3.76
N SER A 47 -6.17 5.46 3.97
CA SER A 47 -6.95 5.89 5.12
C SER A 47 -8.41 5.41 5.03
N SER A 48 -9.00 5.05 6.17
CA SER A 48 -10.40 4.64 6.29
C SER A 48 -11.38 5.79 6.49
N GLU A 49 -10.89 7.02 6.68
CA GLU A 49 -11.70 8.20 7.04
C GLU A 49 -12.80 8.50 6.01
N ALA A 50 -12.52 8.29 4.72
CA ALA A 50 -13.46 8.54 3.63
C ALA A 50 -14.67 7.57 3.60
N ALA A 51 -14.65 6.52 4.41
CA ALA A 51 -15.74 5.53 4.47
C ALA A 51 -16.71 5.74 5.64
N LEU A 52 -16.39 6.65 6.56
CA LEU A 52 -17.27 7.00 7.66
C LEU A 52 -18.23 8.09 7.21
N SER A 53 -19.53 7.89 7.40
CA SER A 53 -20.51 8.97 7.21
C SER A 53 -20.28 10.09 8.24
N LYS A 54 -20.82 11.28 7.99
CA LYS A 54 -20.70 12.42 8.93
C LYS A 54 -21.25 12.12 10.33
N THR A 55 -22.16 11.16 10.44
CA THR A 55 -22.75 10.63 11.67
C THR A 55 -22.01 9.42 12.25
N GLY A 56 -20.98 8.91 11.56
CA GLY A 56 -20.18 7.76 12.00
C GLY A 56 -20.77 6.39 11.66
N GLU A 57 -21.90 6.34 10.96
CA GLU A 57 -22.51 5.10 10.46
C GLU A 57 -21.71 4.56 9.26
N LEU A 58 -21.54 3.24 9.20
CA LEU A 58 -20.80 2.53 8.14
C LEU A 58 -21.71 1.45 7.55
N ASP A 59 -22.06 1.58 6.26
CA ASP A 59 -22.66 0.49 5.50
C ASP A 59 -21.58 -0.54 5.16
N VAL A 60 -21.59 -1.64 5.91
CA VAL A 60 -20.61 -2.72 5.77
C VAL A 60 -20.65 -3.34 4.37
N SER A 61 -21.83 -3.44 3.75
CA SER A 61 -22.00 -4.12 2.47
C SER A 61 -21.39 -3.32 1.32
N ALA A 62 -21.72 -2.02 1.23
CA ALA A 62 -21.15 -1.10 0.26
C ALA A 62 -19.64 -0.92 0.47
N PHE A 63 -19.20 -0.85 1.73
CA PHE A 63 -17.78 -0.70 2.06
C PHE A 63 -16.93 -1.89 1.60
N VAL A 64 -17.39 -3.12 1.86
CA VAL A 64 -16.69 -4.34 1.44
C VAL A 64 -16.68 -4.46 -0.09
N ALA A 65 -17.79 -4.12 -0.75
CA ALA A 65 -17.87 -4.14 -2.21
C ALA A 65 -16.87 -3.16 -2.84
N ALA A 66 -16.82 -1.92 -2.34
CA ALA A 66 -15.89 -0.90 -2.84
C ALA A 66 -14.41 -1.29 -2.68
N ARG A 67 -14.08 -2.03 -1.61
CA ARG A 67 -12.69 -2.44 -1.29
C ARG A 67 -12.33 -3.86 -1.70
N GLN A 68 -13.20 -4.55 -2.43
CA GLN A 68 -12.99 -5.96 -2.79
C GLN A 68 -11.65 -6.19 -3.51
N TYR A 69 -11.28 -5.30 -4.42
CA TYR A 69 -10.00 -5.38 -5.13
C TYR A 69 -8.81 -5.24 -4.18
N GLU A 70 -8.86 -4.28 -3.27
CA GLU A 70 -7.80 -4.02 -2.30
C GLU A 70 -7.60 -5.22 -1.36
N ILE A 71 -8.69 -5.78 -0.87
CA ILE A 71 -8.67 -6.98 -0.01
C ILE A 71 -8.00 -8.14 -0.76
N ARG A 72 -8.39 -8.39 -2.02
CA ARG A 72 -7.78 -9.46 -2.84
C ARG A 72 -6.30 -9.21 -3.12
N ALA A 73 -5.91 -7.96 -3.39
CA ALA A 73 -4.51 -7.57 -3.59
C ALA A 73 -3.69 -7.77 -2.30
N LEU A 74 -4.26 -7.40 -1.16
CA LEU A 74 -3.67 -7.62 0.16
C LEU A 74 -3.49 -9.11 0.45
N GLU A 75 -4.50 -9.94 0.19
CA GLU A 75 -4.42 -11.39 0.34
C GLU A 75 -3.34 -12.01 -0.55
N ALA A 76 -3.21 -11.55 -1.79
CA ALA A 76 -2.15 -11.98 -2.70
C ALA A 76 -0.76 -11.53 -2.20
N GLY A 77 -0.65 -10.31 -1.68
CA GLY A 77 0.54 -9.78 -1.05
C GLY A 77 0.97 -10.57 0.19
N ILE A 78 0.03 -10.87 1.09
CA ILE A 78 0.27 -11.70 2.29
C ILE A 78 0.74 -13.10 1.90
N ARG A 79 0.11 -13.72 0.89
CA ARG A 79 0.55 -15.03 0.37
C ARG A 79 1.97 -14.97 -0.19
N SER A 80 2.28 -13.92 -0.96
CA SER A 80 3.61 -13.72 -1.55
C SER A 80 4.66 -13.46 -0.47
N ALA A 81 4.34 -12.65 0.54
CA ALA A 81 5.18 -12.38 1.69
C ALA A 81 5.42 -13.64 2.55
N LYS A 82 4.39 -14.48 2.74
CA LYS A 82 4.49 -15.79 3.43
C LYS A 82 5.37 -16.78 2.68
N ASN A 83 5.33 -16.78 1.35
CA ASN A 83 6.18 -17.63 0.53
C ASN A 83 7.64 -17.12 0.50
N ALA A 84 7.83 -15.80 0.55
CA ALA A 84 9.16 -15.16 0.64
C ALA A 84 9.77 -15.24 2.05
N LEU A 85 8.94 -15.42 3.08
CA LEU A 85 9.33 -15.55 4.48
C LEU A 85 8.49 -16.67 5.10
N THR A 86 8.99 -17.91 4.97
CA THR A 86 8.69 -19.07 5.83
C THR A 86 7.56 -18.83 6.85
N SER A 87 6.37 -19.34 6.52
CA SER A 87 5.19 -19.64 7.34
C SER A 87 5.14 -19.09 8.78
N ARG A 88 4.14 -18.24 9.05
CA ARG A 88 3.67 -17.98 10.42
C ARG A 88 2.51 -18.93 10.75
N ALA A 89 2.68 -19.80 11.73
CA ALA A 89 1.57 -20.49 12.37
C ALA A 89 0.76 -19.43 13.13
N PHE A 90 -0.56 -19.37 12.91
CA PHE A 90 -1.46 -18.61 13.77
C PHE A 90 -1.50 -19.30 15.14
N GLN A 91 -0.45 -19.13 15.93
CA GLN A 91 -0.43 -19.59 17.29
C GLN A 91 -1.38 -18.71 18.09
N LYS A 92 -2.30 -19.35 18.82
CA LYS A 92 -3.22 -18.69 19.75
C LYS A 92 -2.44 -17.70 20.61
N VAL A 93 -2.96 -16.49 20.78
CA VAL A 93 -2.32 -15.43 21.58
C VAL A 93 -1.97 -16.00 22.96
N PRO A 94 -0.67 -16.09 23.33
CA PRO A 94 -0.24 -16.59 24.64
C PRO A 94 -0.97 -15.85 25.76
N ARG A 95 -1.32 -16.54 26.85
CA ARG A 95 -2.16 -15.97 27.93
C ARG A 95 -1.65 -14.61 28.44
N ALA A 96 -0.32 -14.45 28.56
CA ALA A 96 0.32 -13.21 28.99
C ALA A 96 0.05 -12.00 28.08
N LEU A 97 -0.27 -12.23 26.80
CA LEU A 97 -0.57 -11.19 25.81
C LEU A 97 -2.07 -10.94 25.61
N ARG A 98 -2.95 -11.73 26.25
CA ARG A 98 -4.40 -11.52 26.14
C ARG A 98 -4.81 -10.35 27.04
N ARG A 99 -5.18 -9.22 26.45
CA ARG A 99 -5.74 -8.06 27.15
C ARG A 99 -7.26 -8.16 27.24
N ARG A 100 -7.85 -7.67 28.34
CA ARG A 100 -9.31 -7.56 28.50
C ARG A 100 -9.79 -6.28 27.81
N THR A 101 -10.96 -6.31 27.19
CA THR A 101 -11.59 -5.10 26.64
C THR A 101 -12.13 -4.27 27.80
N ALA A 102 -11.69 -3.03 27.93
CA ALA A 102 -12.27 -2.09 28.87
C ALA A 102 -13.66 -1.64 28.41
N SER A 103 -14.49 -1.14 29.32
CA SER A 103 -15.81 -0.62 28.97
C SER A 103 -15.72 0.67 28.18
N HIS A 104 -16.72 0.95 27.34
CA HIS A 104 -16.79 2.21 26.59
C HIS A 104 -17.03 3.44 27.47
N ASN A 105 -17.55 3.26 28.70
CA ASN A 105 -17.74 4.35 29.64
C ASN A 105 -16.40 4.78 30.23
N VAL A 106 -15.96 6.00 29.90
CA VAL A 106 -14.70 6.61 30.36
C VAL A 106 -14.58 6.59 31.88
N LYS A 107 -15.69 6.71 32.63
CA LYS A 107 -15.70 6.66 34.10
C LYS A 107 -15.44 5.26 34.68
N ARG A 108 -15.49 4.21 33.84
CA ARG A 108 -15.32 2.80 34.24
C ARG A 108 -14.05 2.16 33.67
N CYS A 109 -13.31 2.86 32.81
CA CYS A 109 -11.91 2.54 32.55
C CYS A 109 -11.12 2.98 33.78
N GLN A 110 -10.52 2.02 34.48
CA GLN A 110 -9.73 2.26 35.68
C GLN A 110 -8.64 3.28 35.35
N GLY A 111 -8.73 4.45 36.00
CA GLY A 111 -7.76 5.52 35.87
C GLY A 111 -6.50 5.25 36.67
N ASP A 112 -5.41 5.81 36.17
CA ASP A 112 -4.48 6.60 36.99
C ASP A 112 -4.76 8.08 36.69
#